data_AF-A0A388LXE6-F1
#
_entry.id   AF-A0A388LXE6-F1
#
_cell.length_a   1.000
_cell.length_b   1.000
_cell.length_c   1.000
_cell.angle_alpha   90.00
_cell.angle_beta   90.00
_cell.angle_gamma   90.00
#
_symmetry.space_group_name_H-M   'P 1'
#
loop_
_entity.id
_entity.type
_entity.pdbx_description
1 polymer ?
#
loop_
_entity_poly.entity_id
_entity_poly.type
_entity_poly.pdbx_seq_one_letter_code
_entity_poly.pdbx_strand_id
1 'polypeptide(L)'
;MAGGSGGYGGFGYGYGGGLKPRVELLEATVVGIKAHHDEEIAKERSKKEEEERVKKQNEEEERMLREKKAQEDFQAEMRKEMGSKLDAVRELLENKKGNKEDEVSKLRIEIEGLRMALRNGQGASTSKNVYDKYKRELEEEKAKSDRRLATMEEEIARLRAASEEANAAADVWKTEALRPGNKRGSVVVTATPVPGTRTRARMVSIHSPAVEDLKLKEKVEHQEHEIELLKEWRLRELNGRREAEQEVERLKERMAKLVVERSTPLASNLKTRLDKAATTAEKGKKQLGPATLAVEANDRDAFLAETRKYLKPLKKDKVMVLCAKEGVSYSTLDRTKEELALKRADVAFGVIRDSVVKKGGIVIHEVTEGEEGGKDSTEVNDDSVTS
;
A
#
# COMPACT_ATOMS: atom_id res chain seq x y z
N MET A 1 27.60 9.77 -98.94
CA MET A 1 28.93 10.11 -98.41
C MET A 1 28.80 10.11 -96.89
N ALA A 2 29.27 9.10 -96.16
CA ALA A 2 30.63 8.59 -95.95
C ALA A 2 31.32 9.25 -94.74
N GLY A 3 31.82 8.40 -93.83
CA GLY A 3 32.70 8.71 -92.69
C GLY A 3 32.04 8.43 -91.33
N GLY A 4 32.29 7.35 -90.58
CA GLY A 4 33.42 6.42 -90.59
C GLY A 4 34.57 6.94 -89.70
N SER A 5 34.63 6.49 -88.44
CA SER A 5 35.79 6.55 -87.50
C SER A 5 35.23 6.43 -86.07
N GLY A 6 35.65 5.56 -85.16
CA GLY A 6 36.74 4.60 -85.16
C GLY A 6 36.71 3.97 -83.78
N GLY A 7 36.55 2.65 -83.71
CA GLY A 7 36.67 1.91 -82.46
C GLY A 7 38.11 1.93 -81.96
N TYR A 8 38.28 2.19 -80.67
CA TYR A 8 39.46 1.75 -79.94
C TYR A 8 39.00 0.69 -78.94
N GLY A 9 39.22 -0.56 -79.35
CA GLY A 9 39.13 -1.73 -78.48
C GLY A 9 40.21 -1.64 -77.42
N GLY A 10 39.81 -1.34 -76.19
CA GLY A 10 40.60 -1.59 -75.00
C GLY A 10 40.42 -3.06 -74.59
N PHE A 11 41.21 -3.96 -75.18
CA PHE A 11 41.44 -5.29 -74.61
C PHE A 11 42.29 -5.13 -73.33
N GLY A 12 41.63 -4.67 -72.27
CA GLY A 12 42.17 -4.68 -70.92
C GLY A 12 42.00 -6.08 -70.36
N TYR A 13 43.12 -6.81 -70.23
CA TYR A 13 43.24 -8.10 -69.57
C TYR A 13 42.39 -8.16 -68.28
N GLY A 14 41.23 -8.81 -68.39
CA GLY A 14 40.25 -9.02 -67.33
C GLY A 14 40.69 -10.06 -66.30
N TYR A 15 41.87 -9.88 -65.71
CA TYR A 15 42.41 -10.71 -64.62
C TYR A 15 42.20 -10.07 -63.24
N GLY A 16 41.18 -9.23 -63.08
CA GLY A 16 40.85 -8.54 -61.81
C GLY A 16 39.46 -8.83 -61.25
N GLY A 17 38.68 -9.74 -61.84
CA GLY A 17 37.25 -9.91 -61.53
C GLY A 17 36.89 -10.92 -60.43
N GLY A 18 37.84 -11.75 -59.97
CA GLY A 18 37.53 -12.89 -59.07
C GLY A 18 37.42 -12.55 -57.58
N LEU A 19 37.80 -11.35 -57.15
CA LEU A 19 37.83 -10.98 -55.73
C LEU A 19 36.54 -10.27 -55.26
N LYS A 20 35.85 -9.54 -56.14
CA LYS A 20 34.66 -8.77 -55.74
C LYS A 20 33.53 -9.63 -55.15
N PRO A 21 33.12 -10.76 -55.76
CA PRO A 21 32.03 -11.57 -55.19
C PRO A 21 32.39 -12.21 -53.84
N ARG A 22 33.68 -12.51 -53.62
CA ARG A 22 34.16 -13.06 -52.35
C ARG A 22 34.16 -12.01 -51.24
N VAL A 23 34.53 -10.77 -51.56
CA VAL A 23 34.50 -9.66 -50.61
C VAL A 23 33.06 -9.33 -50.23
N GLU A 24 32.14 -9.26 -51.19
CA GLU A 24 30.71 -9.03 -50.92
C GLU A 24 30.10 -10.10 -50.01
N LEU A 25 30.44 -11.39 -50.22
CA LEU A 25 29.97 -12.48 -49.37
C LEU A 25 30.54 -12.39 -47.95
N LEU A 26 31.83 -12.04 -47.80
CA LEU A 26 32.46 -11.85 -46.50
C LEU A 26 31.86 -10.66 -45.76
N GLU A 27 31.64 -9.54 -46.45
CA GLU A 27 30.99 -8.35 -45.89
C GLU A 27 29.56 -8.68 -45.42
N ALA A 28 28.78 -9.40 -46.22
CA ALA A 28 27.45 -9.86 -45.84
C ALA A 28 27.48 -10.77 -44.59
N THR A 29 28.46 -11.67 -44.52
CA THR A 29 28.62 -12.58 -43.37
C THR A 29 29.01 -11.82 -42.10
N VAL A 30 29.93 -10.85 -42.21
CA VAL A 30 30.36 -10.01 -41.08
C VAL A 30 29.21 -9.12 -40.58
N VAL A 31 28.43 -8.55 -41.50
CA VAL A 31 27.21 -7.78 -41.15
C VAL A 31 26.21 -8.68 -40.43
N GLY A 32 26.00 -9.91 -40.90
CA GLY A 32 25.13 -10.89 -40.25
C GLY A 32 25.59 -11.27 -38.83
N ILE A 33 26.88 -11.55 -38.65
CA ILE A 33 27.45 -11.86 -37.33
C ILE A 33 27.29 -10.67 -36.38
N LYS A 34 27.55 -9.45 -36.87
CA LYS A 34 27.40 -8.24 -36.06
C LYS A 34 25.95 -8.02 -35.64
N ALA A 35 25.00 -8.15 -36.56
CA ALA A 35 23.57 -8.00 -36.26
C ALA A 35 23.10 -9.02 -35.21
N HIS A 36 23.53 -10.28 -35.31
CA HIS A 36 23.20 -11.31 -34.31
C HIS A 36 23.80 -10.98 -32.94
N HIS A 37 25.06 -10.52 -32.89
CA HIS A 37 25.71 -10.14 -31.64
C HIS A 37 25.05 -8.93 -30.97
N ASP A 38 24.70 -7.91 -31.75
CA ASP A 38 23.99 -6.73 -31.27
C ASP A 38 22.59 -7.10 -30.75
N GLU A 39 21.89 -8.03 -31.43
CA GLU A 39 20.60 -8.57 -30.97
C GLU A 39 20.73 -9.37 -29.66
N GLU A 40 21.78 -10.17 -29.51
CA GLU A 40 22.06 -10.95 -28.30
C GLU A 40 22.39 -10.05 -27.11
N ILE A 41 23.20 -9.01 -27.30
CA ILE A 41 23.48 -8.00 -26.28
C ILE A 41 22.18 -7.26 -25.89
N ALA A 42 21.33 -6.93 -26.86
CA ALA A 42 20.05 -6.27 -26.59
C ALA A 42 19.11 -7.16 -25.75
N LYS A 43 19.04 -8.47 -26.06
CA LYS A 43 18.27 -9.44 -25.28
C LYS A 43 18.81 -9.60 -23.86
N GLU A 44 20.14 -9.66 -23.69
CA GLU A 44 20.76 -9.78 -22.37
C GLU A 44 20.50 -8.52 -21.52
N ARG A 45 20.59 -7.32 -22.11
CA ARG A 45 20.26 -6.07 -21.44
C ARG A 45 18.78 -6.00 -21.04
N SER A 46 17.88 -6.37 -21.95
CA SER A 46 16.44 -6.42 -21.65
C SER A 46 16.12 -7.38 -20.52
N LYS A 47 16.78 -8.55 -20.47
CA LYS A 47 16.60 -9.52 -19.39
C LYS A 47 17.10 -8.99 -18.05
N LYS A 48 18.26 -8.33 -18.01
CA LYS A 48 18.79 -7.70 -16.79
C LYS A 48 17.88 -6.59 -16.26
N GLU A 49 17.33 -5.76 -17.15
CA GLU A 49 16.39 -4.70 -16.76
C GLU A 49 15.08 -5.30 -16.20
N GLU A 50 14.56 -6.38 -16.78
CA GLU A 50 13.37 -7.07 -16.25
C GLU A 50 13.64 -7.69 -14.88
N GLU A 51 14.79 -8.36 -14.68
CA GLU A 51 15.20 -8.91 -13.39
C GLU A 51 15.35 -7.80 -12.32
N GLU A 52 15.91 -6.64 -12.67
CA GLU A 52 16.01 -5.49 -11.77
C GLU A 52 14.63 -4.92 -11.40
N ARG A 53 13.71 -4.84 -12.36
CA ARG A 53 12.33 -4.39 -12.11
C ARG A 53 11.58 -5.33 -11.18
N VAL A 54 11.73 -6.64 -11.37
CA VAL A 54 11.13 -7.65 -10.48
C VAL A 54 11.75 -7.58 -9.09
N LYS A 55 13.07 -7.42 -9.00
CA LYS A 55 13.75 -7.26 -7.71
C LYS A 55 13.24 -6.02 -6.95
N LYS A 56 13.10 -4.89 -7.64
CA LYS A 56 12.57 -3.66 -7.05
C LYS A 56 11.12 -3.81 -6.58
N GLN A 57 10.26 -4.50 -7.34
CA GLN A 57 8.89 -4.81 -6.93
C GLN A 57 8.86 -5.69 -5.68
N ASN A 58 9.70 -6.73 -5.61
CA ASN A 58 9.77 -7.61 -4.45
C ASN A 58 10.24 -6.85 -3.19
N GLU A 59 11.26 -5.99 -3.30
CA GLU A 59 11.73 -5.15 -2.17
C GLU A 59 10.67 -4.15 -1.69
N GLU A 60 9.84 -3.62 -2.60
CA GLU A 60 8.72 -2.75 -2.27
C GLU A 60 7.57 -3.51 -1.58
N GLU A 61 7.20 -4.69 -2.09
CA GLU A 61 6.22 -5.57 -1.44
C GLU A 61 6.67 -6.00 -0.04
N GLU A 62 7.97 -6.28 0.14
CA GLU A 62 8.52 -6.63 1.45
C GLU A 62 8.45 -5.45 2.44
N ARG A 63 8.73 -4.22 1.98
CA ARG A 63 8.56 -3.01 2.80
C ARG A 63 7.11 -2.82 3.22
N MET A 64 6.16 -3.01 2.30
CA MET A 64 4.73 -2.93 2.59
C MET A 64 4.28 -3.96 3.64
N LEU A 65 4.80 -5.20 3.56
CA LEU A 65 4.51 -6.23 4.55
C LEU A 65 5.08 -5.91 5.93
N ARG A 66 6.31 -5.37 5.99
CA ARG A 66 6.93 -4.95 7.25
C ARG A 66 6.15 -3.81 7.91
N GLU A 67 5.72 -2.81 7.14
CA GLU A 67 4.94 -1.69 7.65
C GLU A 67 3.55 -2.14 8.14
N LYS A 68 2.85 -2.98 7.37
CA LYS A 68 1.57 -3.57 7.79
C LYS A 68 1.70 -4.36 9.09
N LYS A 69 2.75 -5.17 9.22
CA LYS A 69 3.03 -5.91 10.45
C LYS A 69 3.29 -4.97 11.63
N ALA A 70 4.07 -3.91 11.44
CA ALA A 70 4.33 -2.93 12.50
C ALA A 70 3.04 -2.21 12.97
N GLN A 71 2.12 -1.91 12.05
CA GLN A 71 0.81 -1.37 12.41
C GLN A 71 -0.03 -2.36 13.23
N GLU A 72 -0.07 -3.63 12.81
CA GLU A 72 -0.78 -4.70 13.54
C GLU A 72 -0.19 -4.91 14.94
N ASP A 73 1.14 -4.92 15.06
CA ASP A 73 1.86 -5.05 16.33
C ASP A 73 1.57 -3.86 17.26
N PHE A 74 1.61 -2.63 16.74
CA PHE A 74 1.28 -1.42 17.51
C PHE A 74 -0.18 -1.44 18.01
N GLN A 75 -1.13 -1.87 17.17
CA GLN A 75 -2.51 -2.02 17.60
C GLN A 75 -2.69 -3.13 18.64
N ALA A 76 -1.98 -4.25 18.49
CA ALA A 76 -1.99 -5.34 19.46
C ALA A 76 -1.42 -4.90 20.81
N GLU A 77 -0.35 -4.10 20.79
CA GLU A 77 0.25 -3.50 21.99
C GLU A 77 -0.73 -2.56 22.69
N MET A 78 -1.36 -1.63 21.97
CA MET A 78 -2.40 -0.76 22.57
C MET A 78 -3.57 -1.55 23.16
N ARG A 79 -4.04 -2.59 22.46
CA ARG A 79 -5.12 -3.47 22.97
C ARG A 79 -4.69 -4.18 24.26
N LYS A 80 -3.45 -4.68 24.31
CA LYS A 80 -2.88 -5.32 25.49
C LYS A 80 -2.72 -4.34 26.65
N GLU A 81 -2.23 -3.14 26.40
CA GLU A 81 -2.05 -2.11 27.43
C GLU A 81 -3.40 -1.66 28.02
N MET A 82 -4.39 -1.41 27.16
CA MET A 82 -5.75 -1.10 27.63
C MET A 82 -6.37 -2.26 28.41
N GLY A 83 -6.18 -3.50 27.96
CA GLY A 83 -6.62 -4.70 28.68
C GLY A 83 -6.02 -4.76 30.08
N SER A 84 -4.69 -4.61 30.19
CA SER A 84 -3.99 -4.61 31.49
C SER A 84 -4.47 -3.48 32.42
N LYS A 85 -4.71 -2.28 31.88
CA LYS A 85 -5.28 -1.16 32.66
C LYS A 85 -6.69 -1.46 33.17
N LEU A 86 -7.54 -2.07 32.34
CA LEU A 86 -8.90 -2.45 32.73
C LEU A 86 -8.90 -3.56 33.78
N ASP A 87 -7.99 -4.53 33.66
CA ASP A 87 -7.84 -5.61 34.65
C ASP A 87 -7.36 -5.05 36.00
N ALA A 88 -6.40 -4.12 36.01
CA ALA A 88 -5.96 -3.44 37.23
C ALA A 88 -7.10 -2.65 37.89
N VAL A 89 -7.95 -1.97 37.11
CA VAL A 89 -9.14 -1.27 37.64
C VAL A 89 -10.15 -2.26 38.21
N ARG A 90 -10.37 -3.41 37.54
CA ARG A 90 -11.26 -4.47 38.03
C ARG A 90 -10.76 -5.03 39.36
N GLU A 91 -9.48 -5.36 39.46
CA GLU A 91 -8.85 -5.87 40.68
C GLU A 91 -8.97 -4.85 41.82
N LEU A 92 -8.72 -3.56 41.53
CA LEU A 92 -8.87 -2.49 42.52
C LEU A 92 -10.33 -2.36 43.01
N LEU A 93 -11.32 -2.52 42.12
CA LEU A 93 -12.74 -2.50 42.49
C LEU A 93 -13.20 -3.73 43.29
N GLU A 94 -12.58 -4.88 43.05
CA GLU A 94 -12.82 -6.12 43.80
C GLU A 94 -12.20 -6.06 45.19
N ASN A 95 -10.94 -5.62 45.30
CA ASN A 95 -10.25 -5.44 46.59
C ASN A 95 -10.92 -4.39 47.48
N LYS A 96 -11.49 -3.34 46.88
CA LYS A 96 -12.21 -2.30 47.62
C LYS A 96 -13.55 -2.77 48.20
N LYS A 97 -14.07 -3.93 47.75
CA LYS A 97 -15.40 -4.44 48.14
C LYS A 97 -15.54 -4.76 49.63
N GLY A 98 -14.44 -4.95 50.35
CA GLY A 98 -14.42 -5.06 51.81
C GLY A 98 -14.54 -3.74 52.59
N ASN A 99 -14.41 -2.58 51.94
CA ASN A 99 -14.38 -1.25 52.59
C ASN A 99 -15.39 -0.24 51.97
N LYS A 100 -16.37 -0.75 51.19
CA LYS A 100 -17.29 0.08 50.36
C LYS A 100 -18.28 0.92 51.16
N GLU A 101 -18.61 0.50 52.37
CA GLU A 101 -19.63 1.18 53.17
C GLU A 101 -19.12 2.54 53.71
N ASP A 102 -17.84 2.61 54.09
CA ASP A 102 -17.21 3.84 54.57
C ASP A 102 -16.90 4.83 53.46
N GLU A 103 -16.46 4.37 52.29
CA GLU A 103 -16.14 5.27 51.18
C GLU A 103 -17.36 5.85 50.48
N VAL A 104 -18.44 5.08 50.33
CA VAL A 104 -19.70 5.60 49.78
C VAL A 104 -20.26 6.69 50.71
N SER A 105 -20.11 6.51 52.02
CA SER A 105 -20.47 7.52 53.02
C SER A 105 -19.60 8.78 52.88
N LYS A 106 -18.29 8.62 52.68
CA LYS A 106 -17.34 9.73 52.49
C LYS A 106 -17.59 10.51 51.20
N LEU A 107 -17.81 9.82 50.08
CA LEU A 107 -18.14 10.46 48.79
C LEU A 107 -19.51 11.15 48.81
N ARG A 108 -20.49 10.62 49.56
CA ARG A 108 -21.77 11.33 49.78
C ARG A 108 -21.55 12.65 50.50
N ILE A 109 -20.73 12.67 51.57
CA ILE A 109 -20.39 13.88 52.32
C ILE A 109 -19.66 14.89 51.42
N GLU A 110 -18.71 14.43 50.59
CA GLU A 110 -17.95 15.31 49.69
C GLU A 110 -18.82 15.89 48.56
N ILE A 111 -19.72 15.09 47.97
CA ILE A 111 -20.70 15.57 46.97
C ILE A 111 -21.68 16.57 47.60
N GLU A 112 -22.14 16.32 48.83
CA GLU A 112 -22.97 17.27 49.58
C GLU A 112 -22.21 18.58 49.81
N GLY A 113 -20.94 18.50 50.20
CA GLY A 113 -20.04 19.64 50.40
C GLY A 113 -19.80 20.45 49.12
N LEU A 114 -19.52 19.79 48.00
CA LEU A 114 -19.34 20.45 46.70
C LEU A 114 -20.64 21.08 46.19
N ARG A 115 -21.80 20.43 46.40
CA ARG A 115 -23.11 21.02 46.07
C ARG A 115 -23.43 22.24 46.94
N MET A 116 -23.06 22.20 48.22
CA MET A 116 -23.19 23.35 49.12
C MET A 116 -22.24 24.48 48.72
N ALA A 117 -20.99 24.20 48.36
CA ALA A 117 -20.05 25.19 47.86
C ALA A 117 -20.51 25.82 46.52
N LEU A 118 -21.13 25.03 45.64
CA LEU A 118 -21.71 25.50 44.39
C LEU A 118 -22.96 26.38 44.64
N ARG A 119 -23.82 26.00 45.60
CA ARG A 119 -24.95 26.84 46.04
C ARG A 119 -24.51 28.15 46.69
N ASN A 120 -23.38 28.14 47.39
CA ASN A 120 -22.82 29.32 48.05
C ASN A 120 -22.06 30.25 47.07
N GLY A 121 -22.14 30.01 45.75
CA GLY A 121 -21.84 31.01 44.73
C GLY A 121 -20.36 31.34 44.49
N GLN A 122 -19.43 30.58 45.06
CA GLN A 122 -18.00 30.94 45.05
C GLN A 122 -17.15 30.20 44.00
N GLY A 123 -17.77 29.40 43.12
CA GLY A 123 -17.06 28.44 42.25
C GLY A 123 -17.25 28.59 40.73
N ALA A 124 -17.85 29.67 40.23
CA ALA A 124 -18.18 29.80 38.81
C ALA A 124 -17.44 30.97 38.14
N SER A 125 -16.12 30.84 37.91
CA SER A 125 -15.44 31.71 36.93
C SER A 125 -14.08 31.26 36.38
N THR A 126 -13.48 30.16 36.83
CA THR A 126 -12.11 29.81 36.41
C THR A 126 -12.01 28.78 35.27
N SER A 127 -13.01 27.93 35.02
CA SER A 127 -12.86 26.87 33.99
C SER A 127 -13.00 27.37 32.55
N LYS A 128 -13.79 28.42 32.31
CA LYS A 128 -13.96 29.00 30.96
C LYS A 128 -12.66 29.63 30.43
N ASN A 129 -11.85 30.19 31.33
CA ASN A 129 -10.60 30.87 31.00
C ASN A 129 -9.49 29.89 30.52
N VAL A 130 -9.46 28.65 31.04
CA VAL A 130 -8.42 27.67 30.64
C VAL A 130 -8.63 27.18 29.21
N TYR A 131 -9.88 26.97 28.81
CA TYR A 131 -10.21 26.57 27.44
C TYR A 131 -9.87 27.66 26.43
N ASP A 132 -10.24 28.92 26.74
CA ASP A 132 -9.93 30.06 25.88
C ASP A 132 -8.41 30.29 25.77
N LYS A 133 -7.66 30.03 26.85
CA LYS A 133 -6.18 30.06 26.84
C LYS A 133 -5.60 28.98 25.93
N TYR A 134 -6.04 27.73 26.07
CA TYR A 134 -5.56 26.62 25.24
C TYR A 134 -5.87 26.82 23.76
N LYS A 135 -7.07 27.33 23.46
CA LYS A 135 -7.46 27.67 22.09
C LYS A 135 -6.54 28.74 21.49
N ARG A 136 -6.20 29.77 22.26
CA ARG A 136 -5.28 30.83 21.82
C ARG A 136 -3.87 30.30 21.58
N GLU A 137 -3.36 29.46 22.47
CA GLU A 137 -2.02 28.84 22.31
C GLU A 137 -1.96 27.95 21.06
N LEU A 138 -3.03 27.21 20.76
CA LEU A 138 -3.12 26.40 19.53
C LEU A 138 -3.11 27.27 18.26
N GLU A 139 -3.84 28.38 18.26
CA GLU A 139 -3.88 29.33 17.15
C GLU A 139 -2.51 30.02 16.97
N GLU A 140 -1.82 30.34 18.05
CA GLU A 140 -0.49 30.95 18.02
C GLU A 140 0.59 30.00 17.49
N GLU A 141 0.59 28.74 17.94
CA GLU A 141 1.54 27.74 17.45
C GLU A 141 1.30 27.42 15.97
N LYS A 142 0.04 27.38 15.53
CA LYS A 142 -0.31 27.26 14.11
C LYS A 142 0.17 28.47 13.30
N ALA A 143 -0.07 29.69 13.77
CA ALA A 143 0.41 30.89 13.09
C ALA A 143 1.94 30.93 13.01
N LYS A 144 2.65 30.41 14.01
CA LYS A 144 4.10 30.29 14.03
C LYS A 144 4.62 29.25 13.04
N SER A 145 3.97 28.08 12.93
CA SER A 145 4.33 27.09 11.91
C SER A 145 4.10 27.62 10.50
N ASP A 146 2.99 28.32 10.27
CA ASP A 146 2.63 28.88 8.96
C ASP A 146 3.66 29.94 8.52
N ARG A 147 4.13 30.79 9.44
CA ARG A 147 5.23 31.74 9.14
C ARG A 147 6.53 31.04 8.76
N ARG A 148 6.91 29.98 9.47
CA ARG A 148 8.12 29.21 9.16
C ARG A 148 8.02 28.56 7.79
N LEU A 149 6.84 28.03 7.45
CA LEU A 149 6.59 27.43 6.14
C LEU A 149 6.67 28.48 5.03
N ALA A 150 6.05 29.65 5.20
CA ALA A 150 6.13 30.75 4.24
C ALA A 150 7.58 31.19 3.96
N THR A 151 8.42 31.33 5.01
CA THR A 151 9.85 31.65 4.83
C THR A 151 10.60 30.58 4.03
N MET A 152 10.34 29.30 4.28
CA MET A 152 10.96 28.22 3.50
C MET A 152 10.50 28.22 2.04
N GLU A 153 9.22 28.51 1.77
CA GLU A 153 8.69 28.63 0.41
C GLU A 153 9.32 29.80 -0.36
N GLU A 154 9.50 30.95 0.29
CA GLU A 154 10.21 32.11 -0.27
C GLU A 154 11.68 31.78 -0.59
N GLU A 155 12.37 31.06 0.29
CA GLU A 155 13.75 30.62 0.04
C GLU A 155 13.85 29.65 -1.15
N ILE A 156 12.94 28.69 -1.24
CA ILE A 156 12.86 27.75 -2.37
C ILE A 156 12.58 28.51 -3.67
N ALA A 157 11.64 29.46 -3.67
CA ALA A 157 11.32 30.28 -4.84
C ALA A 157 12.53 31.10 -5.31
N ARG A 158 13.26 31.72 -4.36
CA ARG A 158 14.48 32.47 -4.63
C ARG A 158 15.59 31.59 -5.23
N LEU A 159 15.80 30.40 -4.69
CA LEU A 159 16.80 29.45 -5.21
C LEU A 159 16.46 28.96 -6.62
N ARG A 160 15.18 28.70 -6.91
CA ARG A 160 14.72 28.34 -8.26
C ARG A 160 14.97 29.46 -9.25
N ALA A 161 14.60 30.70 -8.92
CA ALA A 161 14.84 31.86 -9.77
C ALA A 161 16.33 32.06 -10.06
N ALA A 162 17.20 31.94 -9.05
CA ALA A 162 18.65 32.03 -9.24
C ALA A 162 19.22 30.91 -10.14
N SER A 163 18.68 29.69 -10.02
CA SER A 163 19.07 28.56 -10.89
C SER A 163 18.61 28.78 -12.33
N GLU A 164 17.39 29.28 -12.54
CA GLU A 164 16.86 29.61 -13.86
C GLU A 164 17.69 30.71 -14.52
N GLU A 165 18.07 31.75 -13.79
CA GLU A 165 18.94 32.82 -14.26
C GLU A 165 20.34 32.30 -14.63
N ALA A 166 20.94 31.45 -13.80
CA ALA A 166 22.23 30.83 -14.09
C ALA A 166 22.17 29.95 -15.35
N ASN A 167 21.10 29.18 -15.52
CA ASN A 167 20.87 28.36 -16.71
C ASN A 167 20.69 29.22 -17.96
N ALA A 168 19.88 30.29 -17.88
CA ALA A 168 19.70 31.24 -18.97
C ALA A 168 21.03 31.91 -19.36
N ALA A 169 21.85 32.30 -18.37
CA ALA A 169 23.18 32.83 -18.62
C ALA A 169 24.10 31.80 -19.30
N ALA A 170 24.08 30.54 -18.85
CA ALA A 170 24.85 29.47 -19.48
C ALA A 170 24.43 29.23 -20.94
N ASP A 171 23.13 29.27 -21.24
CA ASP A 171 22.62 29.15 -22.61
C ASP A 171 23.03 30.34 -23.50
N VAL A 172 23.05 31.56 -22.96
CA VAL A 172 23.59 32.74 -23.66
C VAL A 172 25.08 32.57 -23.95
N TRP A 173 25.88 32.13 -22.98
CA TRP A 173 27.31 31.86 -23.20
C TRP A 173 27.55 30.76 -24.23
N LYS A 174 26.74 29.70 -24.18
CA LYS A 174 26.79 28.60 -25.15
C LYS A 174 26.47 29.07 -26.55
N THR A 175 25.44 29.89 -26.73
CA THR A 175 25.06 30.44 -28.04
C THR A 175 26.10 31.43 -28.57
N GLU A 176 26.68 32.28 -27.72
CA GLU A 176 27.77 33.21 -28.12
C GLU A 176 29.07 32.48 -28.47
N ALA A 177 29.40 31.40 -27.75
CA ALA A 177 30.55 30.55 -28.06
C ALA A 177 30.38 29.83 -29.41
N LEU A 178 29.15 29.48 -29.78
CA LEU A 178 28.81 28.85 -31.06
C LEU A 178 28.58 29.85 -32.20
N ARG A 179 28.63 31.17 -31.94
CA ARG A 179 28.31 32.19 -32.93
C ARG A 179 29.34 32.17 -34.08
N PRO A 180 28.91 31.93 -35.34
CA PRO A 180 29.80 31.96 -36.50
C PRO A 180 30.44 33.36 -36.65
N GLY A 181 31.75 33.46 -36.39
CA GLY A 181 32.49 34.73 -36.43
C GLY A 181 33.23 35.09 -35.13
N ASN A 182 33.00 34.36 -34.04
CA ASN A 182 33.79 34.50 -32.82
C ASN A 182 35.18 33.83 -32.97
N LYS A 183 36.10 34.49 -33.69
CA LYS A 183 37.49 34.02 -33.89
C LYS A 183 38.47 34.42 -32.78
N ARG A 184 38.00 35.06 -31.71
CA ARG A 184 38.85 35.44 -30.56
C ARG A 184 38.96 34.27 -29.59
N GLY A 185 39.70 33.23 -29.95
CA GLY A 185 39.91 32.12 -29.01
C GLY A 185 40.41 30.79 -29.54
N SER A 186 40.83 30.66 -30.81
CA SER A 186 41.98 29.78 -31.02
C SER A 186 43.16 30.58 -30.49
N VAL A 187 43.56 30.30 -29.25
CA VAL A 187 44.91 30.63 -28.80
C VAL A 187 45.81 29.89 -29.77
N VAL A 188 46.23 30.60 -30.83
CA VAL A 188 47.45 30.27 -31.53
C VAL A 188 48.49 30.30 -30.44
N VAL A 189 48.88 29.13 -29.96
CA VAL A 189 50.12 28.93 -29.22
C VAL A 189 51.20 29.36 -30.21
N THR A 190 51.47 30.67 -30.22
CA THR A 190 52.55 31.27 -31.01
C THR A 190 53.79 30.57 -30.56
N ALA A 191 54.36 29.82 -31.49
CA ALA A 191 55.57 29.05 -31.31
C ALA A 191 56.63 29.91 -30.63
N THR A 192 57.11 29.41 -29.50
CA THR A 192 58.45 29.66 -29.01
C THR A 192 59.40 29.62 -30.21
N PRO A 193 60.11 30.70 -30.56
CA PRO A 193 61.01 30.70 -31.69
C PRO A 193 62.24 29.87 -31.32
N VAL A 194 62.34 28.66 -31.87
CA VAL A 194 63.60 27.92 -31.92
C VAL A 194 63.90 27.59 -33.39
N PRO A 195 65.04 28.05 -33.93
CA PRO A 195 65.38 27.90 -35.33
C PRO A 195 65.93 26.50 -35.60
N GLY A 196 65.42 25.81 -36.64
CA GLY A 196 66.07 24.60 -37.15
C GLY A 196 65.13 23.58 -37.82
N THR A 197 64.80 23.85 -39.08
CA THR A 197 64.61 22.85 -40.16
C THR A 197 64.35 21.39 -39.77
N ARG A 198 63.08 20.95 -39.83
CA ARG A 198 62.68 19.68 -40.46
C ARG A 198 61.16 19.63 -40.69
N THR A 199 60.79 19.46 -41.95
CA THR A 199 59.45 19.19 -42.48
C THR A 199 58.77 18.05 -41.72
N ARG A 200 57.62 18.33 -41.09
CA ARG A 200 56.70 17.30 -40.58
C ARG A 200 55.31 17.51 -41.18
N ALA A 201 54.74 16.42 -41.70
CA ALA A 201 53.45 16.38 -42.38
C ALA A 201 52.31 16.89 -41.48
N ARG A 202 51.40 17.65 -42.09
CA ARG A 202 50.19 18.20 -41.49
C ARG A 202 49.26 17.04 -41.11
N MET A 203 49.19 16.69 -39.83
CA MET A 203 48.12 15.85 -39.30
C MET A 203 46.87 16.70 -39.12
N VAL A 204 45.83 16.39 -39.90
CA VAL A 204 44.46 16.76 -39.57
C VAL A 204 44.16 16.07 -38.24
N SER A 205 43.82 16.83 -37.21
CA SER A 205 43.39 16.26 -35.93
C SER A 205 42.04 15.58 -36.16
N ILE A 206 42.09 14.29 -36.50
CA ILE A 206 40.96 13.39 -36.46
C ILE A 206 40.46 13.47 -35.02
N HIS A 207 39.31 14.11 -34.82
CA HIS A 207 38.65 14.12 -33.53
C HIS A 207 38.46 12.67 -33.13
N SER A 208 39.18 12.25 -32.08
CA SER A 208 39.14 10.88 -31.61
C SER A 208 37.72 10.60 -31.14
N PRO A 209 37.00 9.61 -31.71
CA PRO A 209 35.62 9.30 -31.34
C PRO A 209 35.43 9.06 -29.83
N ALA A 210 36.51 8.77 -29.10
CA ALA A 210 36.52 8.60 -27.65
C ALA A 210 36.05 9.82 -26.83
N VAL A 211 36.14 11.06 -27.36
CA VAL A 211 35.72 12.26 -26.60
C VAL A 211 34.20 12.48 -26.68
N GLU A 212 33.57 12.07 -27.78
CA GLU A 212 32.12 12.17 -27.95
C GLU A 212 31.39 11.13 -27.09
N ASP A 213 31.96 9.92 -26.96
CA ASP A 213 31.45 8.87 -26.08
C ASP A 213 31.40 9.30 -24.61
N LEU A 214 32.41 10.04 -24.12
CA LEU A 214 32.42 10.55 -22.75
C LEU A 214 31.30 11.57 -22.49
N LYS A 215 31.06 12.49 -23.43
CA LYS A 215 29.96 13.46 -23.32
C LYS A 215 28.59 12.81 -23.40
N LEU A 216 28.46 11.75 -24.20
CA LEU A 216 27.22 10.99 -24.28
C LEU A 216 26.96 10.25 -22.97
N LYS A 217 27.99 9.65 -22.38
CA LYS A 217 27.90 8.98 -21.08
C LYS A 217 27.48 9.93 -19.96
N GLU A 218 28.08 11.12 -19.88
CA GLU A 218 27.71 12.13 -18.87
C GLU A 218 26.24 12.57 -19.00
N LYS A 219 25.73 12.72 -20.23
CA LYS A 219 24.32 13.03 -20.46
C LYS A 219 23.39 11.89 -20.04
N VAL A 220 23.79 10.64 -20.30
CA VAL A 220 23.02 9.46 -19.88
C VAL A 220 22.98 9.37 -18.36
N GLU A 221 24.12 9.55 -17.68
CA GLU A 221 24.19 9.55 -16.21
C GLU A 221 23.32 10.68 -15.61
N HIS A 222 23.32 11.87 -16.23
CA HIS A 222 22.45 12.97 -15.79
C HIS A 222 20.96 12.67 -15.96
N GLN A 223 20.57 12.08 -17.10
CA GLN A 223 19.19 11.67 -17.36
C GLN A 223 18.74 10.55 -16.42
N GLU A 224 19.61 9.58 -16.13
CA GLU A 224 19.34 8.52 -15.15
C GLU A 224 19.08 9.10 -13.76
N HIS A 225 19.89 10.07 -13.33
CA HIS A 225 19.71 10.74 -12.05
C HIS A 225 18.40 11.54 -11.98
N GLU A 226 18.03 12.26 -13.06
CA GLU A 226 16.75 12.98 -13.15
C GLU A 226 15.56 12.01 -13.10
N ILE A 227 15.65 10.88 -13.81
CA ILE A 227 14.64 9.82 -13.77
C ILE A 227 14.50 9.25 -12.36
N GLU A 228 15.61 9.05 -11.64
CA GLU A 228 15.60 8.55 -10.27
C GLU A 228 14.94 9.53 -9.30
N LEU A 229 15.27 10.82 -9.38
CA LEU A 229 14.61 11.88 -8.62
C LEU A 229 13.10 11.94 -8.90
N LEU A 230 12.68 11.83 -10.16
CA LEU A 230 11.26 11.79 -10.52
C LEU A 230 10.54 10.55 -9.96
N LYS A 231 11.21 9.40 -9.97
CA LYS A 231 10.67 8.17 -9.35
C LYS A 231 10.53 8.33 -7.83
N GLU A 232 11.53 8.89 -7.16
CA GLU A 232 11.49 9.18 -5.72
C GLU A 232 10.36 10.17 -5.38
N TRP A 233 10.20 11.21 -6.18
CA TRP A 233 9.16 12.23 -5.98
C TRP A 233 7.76 11.65 -6.10
N ARG A 234 7.49 10.83 -7.14
CA ARG A 234 6.20 10.14 -7.31
C ARG A 234 5.92 9.17 -6.17
N LEU A 235 6.94 8.46 -5.67
CA LEU A 235 6.78 7.56 -4.54
C LEU A 235 6.43 8.34 -3.26
N ARG A 236 7.11 9.45 -3.00
CA ARG A 236 6.83 10.34 -1.88
C ARG A 236 5.42 10.94 -1.96
N GLU A 237 4.98 11.35 -3.15
CA GLU A 237 3.63 11.87 -3.38
C GLU A 237 2.55 10.80 -3.12
N LEU A 238 2.73 9.59 -3.64
CA LEU A 238 1.80 8.47 -3.42
C LEU A 238 1.70 8.08 -1.94
N ASN A 239 2.83 8.04 -1.23
CA ASN A 239 2.84 7.79 0.21
C ASN A 239 2.10 8.90 0.97
N GLY A 240 2.35 10.17 0.63
CA GLY A 240 1.64 11.29 1.24
C GLY A 240 0.12 11.23 1.03
N ARG A 241 -0.35 10.83 -0.16
CA ARG A 241 -1.79 10.60 -0.42
C ARG A 241 -2.35 9.48 0.45
N ARG A 242 -1.63 8.36 0.58
CA ARG A 242 -2.04 7.24 1.42
C ARG A 242 -2.13 7.62 2.90
N GLU A 243 -1.16 8.37 3.42
CA GLU A 243 -1.18 8.86 4.80
C GLU A 243 -2.38 9.80 5.04
N ALA A 244 -2.67 10.69 4.09
CA ALA A 244 -3.84 11.56 4.15
C ALA A 244 -5.16 10.76 4.12
N GLU A 245 -5.26 9.75 3.27
CA GLU A 245 -6.42 8.85 3.22
C GLU A 245 -6.61 8.07 4.53
N GLN A 246 -5.53 7.57 5.13
CA GLN A 246 -5.57 6.92 6.45
C GLN A 246 -6.02 7.86 7.56
N GLU A 247 -5.56 9.12 7.59
CA GLU A 247 -6.03 10.09 8.59
C GLU A 247 -7.50 10.45 8.38
N VAL A 248 -7.97 10.54 7.12
CA VAL A 248 -9.39 10.71 6.81
C VAL A 248 -10.21 9.52 7.31
N GLU A 249 -9.74 8.29 7.09
CA GLU A 249 -10.40 7.08 7.59
C GLU A 249 -10.47 7.05 9.12
N ARG A 250 -9.35 7.40 9.79
CA ARG A 250 -9.29 7.51 11.25
C ARG A 250 -10.23 8.58 11.81
N LEU A 251 -10.31 9.73 11.14
CA LEU A 251 -11.26 10.80 11.50
C LEU A 251 -12.71 10.35 11.28
N LYS A 252 -12.98 9.62 10.19
CA LYS A 252 -14.29 9.06 9.89
C LYS A 252 -14.70 8.02 10.94
N GLU A 253 -13.78 7.18 11.41
CA GLU A 253 -14.02 6.24 12.50
C GLU A 253 -14.34 6.96 13.82
N ARG A 254 -13.56 8.00 14.17
CA ARG A 254 -13.83 8.84 15.34
C ARG A 254 -15.20 9.52 15.25
N MET A 255 -15.56 10.03 14.08
CA MET A 255 -16.89 10.61 13.83
C MET A 255 -17.99 9.56 13.95
N ALA A 256 -17.81 8.37 13.37
CA ALA A 256 -18.77 7.28 13.51
C ALA A 256 -18.93 6.87 14.98
N LYS A 257 -17.85 6.78 15.74
CA LYS A 257 -17.87 6.49 17.18
C LYS A 257 -18.62 7.56 17.97
N LEU A 258 -18.37 8.84 17.71
CA LEU A 258 -19.10 9.95 18.33
C LEU A 258 -20.58 9.96 17.93
N VAL A 259 -20.90 9.63 16.67
CA VAL A 259 -22.28 9.51 16.20
C VAL A 259 -22.97 8.36 16.91
N VAL A 260 -22.33 7.19 17.06
CA VAL A 260 -22.87 6.07 17.82
C VAL A 260 -23.06 6.45 19.29
N GLU A 261 -22.07 7.09 19.92
CA GLU A 261 -22.16 7.55 21.32
C GLU A 261 -23.27 8.59 21.53
N ARG A 262 -23.49 9.48 20.55
CA ARG A 262 -24.58 10.47 20.57
C ARG A 262 -25.93 9.89 20.16
N SER A 263 -25.94 8.83 19.36
CA SER A 263 -27.13 8.12 18.88
C SER A 263 -27.56 7.01 19.83
N THR A 264 -26.70 6.56 20.74
CA THR A 264 -27.16 5.95 22.00
C THR A 264 -28.08 6.99 22.59
N PRO A 265 -29.39 6.71 22.66
CA PRO A 265 -30.34 7.75 22.97
C PRO A 265 -30.05 8.22 24.39
N LEU A 266 -29.41 9.39 24.50
CA LEU A 266 -29.75 10.40 25.50
C LEU A 266 -31.20 10.89 25.25
N ALA A 267 -32.11 10.03 24.78
CA ALA A 267 -33.48 10.08 25.21
C ALA A 267 -33.40 9.93 26.73
N SER A 268 -33.36 11.09 27.38
CA SER A 268 -33.78 11.29 28.74
C SER A 268 -34.80 10.21 29.05
N ASN A 269 -34.52 9.39 30.07
CA ASN A 269 -35.41 8.37 30.58
C ASN A 269 -36.78 8.96 31.02
N LEU A 270 -37.07 10.23 30.73
CA LEU A 270 -38.31 10.95 30.97
C LEU A 270 -39.50 10.30 30.24
N LYS A 271 -39.37 9.93 28.96
CA LYS A 271 -40.50 9.32 28.23
C LYS A 271 -40.78 7.89 28.72
N THR A 272 -39.73 7.08 28.90
CA THR A 272 -39.84 5.75 29.51
C THR A 272 -40.31 5.81 30.97
N ARG A 273 -39.98 6.86 31.74
CA ARG A 273 -40.50 7.08 33.11
C ARG A 273 -41.95 7.56 33.11
N LEU A 274 -42.37 8.34 32.11
CA LEU A 274 -43.78 8.71 31.91
C LEU A 274 -44.62 7.49 31.50
N ASP A 275 -44.14 6.68 30.57
CA ASP A 275 -44.83 5.46 30.15
C ASP A 275 -44.84 4.40 31.25
N LYS A 276 -43.76 4.25 32.04
CA LYS A 276 -43.77 3.37 33.23
C LYS A 276 -44.74 3.81 34.31
N ALA A 277 -44.99 5.11 34.47
CA ALA A 277 -46.00 5.60 35.39
C ALA A 277 -47.42 5.36 34.85
N ALA A 278 -47.59 5.30 33.52
CA ALA A 278 -48.87 5.03 32.87
C ALA A 278 -49.21 3.53 32.77
N THR A 279 -48.21 2.63 32.74
CA THR A 279 -48.43 1.20 32.46
C THR A 279 -48.15 0.26 33.64
N THR A 280 -48.18 0.72 34.89
CA THR A 280 -48.29 -0.20 36.05
C THR A 280 -49.71 -0.77 36.16
N ALA A 281 -50.13 -1.49 35.13
CA ALA A 281 -51.19 -2.48 35.20
C ALA A 281 -50.82 -3.58 34.20
N GLU A 282 -50.84 -4.81 34.70
CA GLU A 282 -50.76 -6.07 33.97
C GLU A 282 -49.38 -6.71 33.72
N LYS A 283 -49.26 -7.86 34.39
CA LYS A 283 -48.24 -8.90 34.27
C LYS A 283 -48.37 -9.58 32.91
N GLY A 284 -47.28 -9.68 32.15
CA GLY A 284 -47.24 -10.51 30.95
C GLY A 284 -45.82 -10.79 30.46
N LYS A 285 -45.46 -12.07 30.35
CA LYS A 285 -44.21 -12.60 29.78
C LYS A 285 -43.91 -11.93 28.43
N LYS A 286 -42.74 -11.29 28.31
CA LYS A 286 -42.25 -10.79 27.02
C LYS A 286 -41.68 -11.93 26.19
N GLN A 287 -42.39 -12.27 25.12
CA GLN A 287 -41.84 -12.98 23.96
C GLN A 287 -40.82 -12.08 23.26
N LEU A 288 -39.69 -12.64 22.84
CA LEU A 288 -38.74 -11.98 21.93
C LEU A 288 -39.48 -11.60 20.64
N GLY A 289 -39.47 -10.32 20.28
CA GLY A 289 -40.18 -9.82 19.11
C GLY A 289 -39.49 -10.19 17.78
N PRO A 290 -40.24 -10.34 16.67
CA PRO A 290 -39.72 -10.72 15.36
C PRO A 290 -38.71 -9.72 14.74
N ALA A 291 -38.62 -8.50 15.27
CA ALA A 291 -37.69 -7.48 14.77
C ALA A 291 -36.21 -7.77 15.06
N THR A 292 -35.89 -8.48 16.15
CA THR A 292 -34.49 -8.86 16.45
C THR A 292 -33.97 -9.99 15.56
N LEU A 293 -34.86 -10.90 15.12
CA LEU A 293 -34.50 -11.99 14.20
C LEU A 293 -34.17 -11.48 12.78
N ALA A 294 -34.80 -10.38 12.35
CA ALA A 294 -34.55 -9.80 11.04
C ALA A 294 -33.18 -9.11 10.94
N VAL A 295 -32.66 -8.59 12.06
CA VAL A 295 -31.32 -7.96 12.10
C VAL A 295 -30.23 -9.03 12.08
N GLU A 296 -30.38 -10.10 12.87
CA GLU A 296 -29.41 -11.22 12.89
C GLU A 296 -29.28 -11.94 11.54
N ALA A 297 -30.38 -12.04 10.77
CA ALA A 297 -30.34 -12.63 9.43
C ALA A 297 -29.46 -11.83 8.45
N ASN A 298 -29.57 -10.50 8.47
CA ASN A 298 -28.74 -9.64 7.61
C ASN A 298 -27.26 -9.70 7.99
N ASP A 299 -26.94 -9.79 9.29
CA ASP A 299 -25.56 -9.88 9.77
C ASP A 299 -24.90 -11.21 9.38
N ARG A 300 -25.67 -12.31 9.38
CA ARG A 300 -25.19 -13.64 8.95
C ARG A 300 -24.84 -13.67 7.47
N ASP A 301 -25.66 -13.07 6.61
CA ASP A 301 -25.40 -13.02 5.16
C ASP A 301 -24.19 -12.15 4.82
N ALA A 302 -24.02 -11.01 5.53
CA ALA A 302 -22.84 -10.17 5.39
C ALA A 302 -21.56 -10.93 5.77
N PHE A 303 -21.59 -11.69 6.86
CA PHE A 303 -20.47 -12.53 7.30
C PHE A 303 -20.15 -13.65 6.30
N LEU A 304 -21.16 -14.29 5.72
CA LEU A 304 -20.97 -15.29 4.66
C LEU A 304 -20.31 -14.67 3.41
N ALA A 305 -20.73 -13.47 3.01
CA ALA A 305 -20.11 -12.77 1.88
C ALA A 305 -18.64 -12.45 2.13
N GLU A 306 -18.30 -11.99 3.34
CA GLU A 306 -16.92 -11.66 3.72
C GLU A 306 -16.02 -12.90 3.79
N THR A 307 -16.51 -13.99 4.40
CA THR A 307 -15.77 -15.26 4.47
C THR A 307 -15.55 -15.85 3.08
N ARG A 308 -16.55 -15.82 2.19
CA ARG A 308 -16.37 -16.22 0.78
C ARG A 308 -15.32 -15.37 0.07
N LYS A 309 -15.32 -14.05 0.29
CA LYS A 309 -14.32 -13.13 -0.28
C LYS A 309 -12.90 -13.47 0.18
N TYR A 310 -12.72 -13.82 1.45
CA TYR A 310 -11.44 -14.25 2.01
C TYR A 310 -10.95 -15.59 1.44
N LEU A 311 -11.87 -16.55 1.24
CA LEU A 311 -11.52 -17.89 0.74
C LEU A 311 -11.28 -17.92 -0.79
N LYS A 312 -11.86 -16.98 -1.55
CA LYS A 312 -11.75 -16.92 -3.01
C LYS A 312 -10.31 -16.98 -3.55
N PRO A 313 -9.34 -16.16 -3.09
CA PRO A 313 -7.96 -16.18 -3.61
C PRO A 313 -7.10 -17.36 -3.10
N LEU A 314 -7.61 -18.20 -2.19
CA LEU A 314 -6.81 -19.30 -1.64
C LEU A 314 -6.67 -20.46 -2.64
N LYS A 315 -5.43 -20.93 -2.78
CA LYS A 315 -5.06 -22.14 -3.53
C LYS A 315 -5.40 -23.40 -2.71
N LYS A 316 -5.47 -24.55 -3.40
CA LYS A 316 -5.82 -25.86 -2.84
C LYS A 316 -5.09 -26.18 -1.53
N ASP A 317 -3.78 -26.02 -1.48
CA ASP A 317 -2.97 -26.41 -0.32
C ASP A 317 -3.38 -25.67 0.96
N LYS A 318 -3.62 -24.35 0.85
CA LYS A 318 -4.10 -23.54 1.98
C LYS A 318 -5.51 -23.93 2.41
N VAL A 319 -6.38 -24.27 1.46
CA VAL A 319 -7.75 -24.74 1.77
C VAL A 319 -7.69 -26.09 2.49
N MET A 320 -6.84 -27.03 2.08
CA MET A 320 -6.67 -28.32 2.78
C MET A 320 -6.19 -28.15 4.23
N VAL A 321 -5.28 -27.21 4.50
CA VAL A 321 -4.85 -26.90 5.87
C VAL A 321 -6.02 -26.37 6.71
N LEU A 322 -6.86 -25.49 6.14
CA LEU A 322 -8.07 -25.01 6.83
C LEU A 322 -9.08 -26.13 7.07
N CYS A 323 -9.23 -27.06 6.13
CA CYS A 323 -10.11 -28.22 6.25
C CYS A 323 -9.70 -29.13 7.42
N ALA A 324 -8.41 -29.46 7.52
CA ALA A 324 -7.87 -30.24 8.63
C ALA A 324 -8.07 -29.52 9.97
N LYS A 325 -7.86 -28.21 10.00
CA LYS A 325 -8.01 -27.39 11.21
C LYS A 325 -9.47 -27.30 11.69
N GLU A 326 -10.41 -27.12 10.76
CA GLU A 326 -11.82 -26.91 11.08
C GLU A 326 -12.61 -28.23 11.06
N GLY A 327 -11.99 -29.37 10.75
CA GLY A 327 -12.67 -30.67 10.65
C GLY A 327 -13.72 -30.70 9.54
N VAL A 328 -13.38 -30.17 8.36
CA VAL A 328 -14.20 -30.23 7.15
C VAL A 328 -13.54 -31.22 6.18
N SER A 329 -14.30 -32.15 5.63
CA SER A 329 -13.77 -33.10 4.63
C SER A 329 -13.54 -32.39 3.29
N TYR A 330 -12.36 -32.53 2.72
CA TYR A 330 -12.04 -31.91 1.43
C TYR A 330 -12.76 -32.62 0.28
N SER A 331 -13.47 -31.87 -0.57
CA SER A 331 -14.15 -32.38 -1.78
C SER A 331 -13.62 -31.70 -3.05
N THR A 332 -14.41 -30.85 -3.70
CA THR A 332 -13.94 -29.93 -4.75
C THR A 332 -13.57 -28.59 -4.13
N LEU A 333 -12.62 -27.86 -4.72
CA LEU A 333 -12.07 -26.64 -4.13
C LEU A 333 -13.17 -25.62 -3.78
N ASP A 334 -14.09 -25.35 -4.71
CA ASP A 334 -15.15 -24.36 -4.51
C ASP A 334 -16.21 -24.84 -3.51
N ARG A 335 -16.58 -26.12 -3.56
CA ARG A 335 -17.52 -26.72 -2.59
C ARG A 335 -16.96 -26.68 -1.17
N THR A 336 -15.68 -26.98 -1.02
CA THR A 336 -15.00 -26.99 0.27
C THR A 336 -14.85 -25.57 0.84
N LYS A 337 -14.62 -24.56 -0.01
CA LYS A 337 -14.64 -23.15 0.41
C LYS A 337 -16.02 -22.72 0.92
N GLU A 338 -17.08 -23.19 0.28
CA GLU A 338 -18.45 -22.90 0.71
C GLU A 338 -18.80 -23.59 2.04
N GLU A 339 -18.43 -24.87 2.19
CA GLU A 339 -18.62 -25.62 3.44
C GLU A 339 -17.85 -24.97 4.62
N LEU A 340 -16.64 -24.45 4.38
CA LEU A 340 -15.88 -23.66 5.37
C LEU A 340 -16.59 -22.35 5.72
N ALA A 341 -17.12 -21.61 4.74
CA ALA A 341 -17.85 -20.37 5.00
C ALA A 341 -19.10 -20.61 5.86
N LEU A 342 -19.88 -21.65 5.53
CA LEU A 342 -21.05 -22.06 6.30
C LEU A 342 -20.69 -22.49 7.72
N LYS A 343 -19.66 -23.33 7.89
CA LYS A 343 -19.23 -23.80 9.21
C LYS A 343 -18.78 -22.64 10.11
N ARG A 344 -18.06 -21.67 9.56
CA ARG A 344 -17.66 -20.46 10.30
C ARG A 344 -18.86 -19.60 10.68
N ALA A 345 -19.85 -19.47 9.81
CA ALA A 345 -21.09 -18.75 10.12
C ALA A 345 -21.89 -19.47 11.22
N ASP A 346 -21.95 -20.80 11.20
CA ASP A 346 -22.59 -21.60 12.25
C ASP A 346 -21.85 -21.49 13.60
N VAL A 347 -20.53 -21.37 13.60
CA VAL A 347 -19.76 -21.12 14.83
C VAL A 347 -20.01 -19.70 15.37
N ALA A 348 -20.10 -18.70 14.50
CA ALA A 348 -20.26 -17.29 14.88
C ALA A 348 -21.69 -16.96 15.35
N PHE A 349 -22.71 -17.43 14.62
CA PHE A 349 -24.12 -17.10 14.86
C PHE A 349 -24.90 -18.23 15.53
N GLY A 350 -24.21 -19.34 15.86
CA GLY A 350 -24.85 -20.58 16.26
C GLY A 350 -25.40 -21.34 15.05
N VAL A 351 -25.50 -22.66 15.23
CA VAL A 351 -26.24 -23.51 14.30
C VAL A 351 -27.68 -23.03 14.36
N ILE A 352 -28.14 -22.36 13.31
CA ILE A 352 -29.57 -22.21 13.06
C ILE A 352 -30.01 -23.64 12.80
N ARG A 353 -30.39 -24.34 13.87
CA ARG A 353 -31.16 -25.55 13.75
C ARG A 353 -32.42 -25.04 13.08
N ASP A 354 -32.51 -25.20 11.77
CA ASP A 354 -33.73 -25.02 11.01
C ASP A 354 -34.79 -25.67 11.87
N SER A 355 -35.52 -24.81 12.59
CA SER A 355 -36.36 -25.22 13.69
C SER A 355 -37.20 -26.32 13.10
N VAL A 356 -37.01 -27.55 13.59
CA VAL A 356 -37.68 -28.74 13.09
C VAL A 356 -39.10 -28.32 12.88
N VAL A 357 -39.46 -28.07 11.61
CA VAL A 357 -40.81 -27.75 11.24
C VAL A 357 -41.47 -29.07 11.56
N LYS A 358 -42.05 -29.14 12.76
CA LYS A 358 -42.93 -30.21 13.16
C LYS A 358 -44.02 -30.16 12.09
N LYS A 359 -43.82 -30.92 11.02
CA LYS A 359 -44.85 -31.31 10.07
C LYS A 359 -45.88 -32.06 10.91
N GLY A 360 -46.78 -31.32 11.54
CA GLY A 360 -48.14 -31.78 11.76
C GLY A 360 -48.76 -31.89 10.37
N GLY A 361 -48.49 -33.01 9.70
CA GLY A 361 -48.85 -33.25 8.32
C GLY A 361 -48.87 -34.74 8.06
N ILE A 362 -49.99 -35.35 8.49
CA ILE A 362 -50.65 -36.53 7.93
C ILE A 362 -49.73 -37.65 7.43
N VAL A 363 -49.70 -38.72 8.22
CA VAL A 363 -49.28 -40.06 7.82
C VAL A 363 -50.18 -40.54 6.67
N ILE A 364 -49.66 -40.56 5.44
CA ILE A 364 -50.08 -41.52 4.43
C ILE A 364 -49.02 -42.61 4.46
N HIS A 365 -49.45 -43.77 4.93
CA HIS A 365 -48.68 -44.99 5.02
C HIS A 365 -48.61 -45.58 3.61
N GLU A 366 -47.48 -45.44 2.92
CA GLU A 366 -47.18 -46.25 1.75
C GLU A 366 -46.08 -47.24 2.13
N VAL A 367 -46.49 -48.50 2.17
CA VAL A 367 -45.68 -49.67 2.46
C VAL A 367 -44.79 -49.92 1.25
N THR A 368 -43.47 -49.86 1.45
CA THR A 368 -42.53 -50.55 0.58
C THR A 368 -41.59 -51.37 1.46
N GLU A 369 -41.76 -52.68 1.31
CA GLU A 369 -40.97 -53.76 1.89
C GLU A 369 -39.51 -53.71 1.44
N GLY A 370 -38.62 -54.21 2.31
CA GLY A 370 -37.52 -55.07 1.85
C GLY A 370 -36.08 -54.59 2.11
N GLU A 371 -35.35 -55.47 2.80
CA GLU A 371 -33.87 -55.63 2.86
C GLU A 371 -33.14 -54.73 3.89
N GLU A 372 -32.96 -55.18 5.13
CA GLU A 372 -32.02 -56.21 5.64
C GLU A 372 -30.53 -55.98 5.34
N GLY A 373 -29.74 -56.05 6.41
CA GLY A 373 -28.28 -56.25 6.39
C GLY A 373 -27.47 -54.98 6.65
N GLY A 374 -26.62 -54.87 7.66
CA GLY A 374 -26.11 -55.85 8.59
C GLY A 374 -25.21 -55.13 9.59
N LYS A 375 -25.13 -55.70 10.79
CA LYS A 375 -24.11 -55.39 11.80
C LYS A 375 -22.73 -55.64 11.19
N ASP A 376 -21.75 -54.78 11.49
CA ASP A 376 -20.47 -55.34 11.91
C ASP A 376 -19.74 -54.38 12.85
N SER A 377 -19.04 -55.01 13.78
CA SER A 377 -18.42 -54.48 14.98
C SER A 377 -17.08 -55.18 15.09
N THR A 378 -15.96 -54.47 15.00
CA THR A 378 -14.63 -55.03 15.31
C THR A 378 -13.63 -53.89 15.43
N GLU A 379 -13.05 -53.71 16.62
CA GLU A 379 -11.68 -54.13 17.01
C GLU A 379 -10.65 -53.04 16.70
N VAL A 380 -10.08 -52.38 17.72
CA VAL A 380 -8.88 -52.77 18.49
C VAL A 380 -7.68 -53.05 17.60
N ASN A 381 -6.61 -52.25 17.80
CA ASN A 381 -5.18 -52.45 17.52
C ASN A 381 -4.55 -51.12 17.05
N ASP A 382 -3.31 -50.77 17.35
CA ASP A 382 -2.29 -51.23 18.28
C ASP A 382 -1.16 -50.18 18.19
N ASP A 383 -0.26 -50.22 19.15
CA ASP A 383 0.94 -49.40 19.30
C ASP A 383 1.80 -49.25 18.02
N SER A 384 2.41 -48.08 17.84
CA SER A 384 3.76 -48.01 17.27
C SER A 384 4.54 -46.77 17.72
N VAL A 385 5.41 -47.01 18.70
CA VAL A 385 6.67 -46.29 18.93
C VAL A 385 7.56 -46.41 17.69
N THR A 386 8.28 -45.35 17.32
CA THR A 386 9.57 -45.35 16.59
C THR A 386 10.11 -43.92 16.66
N SER A 387 11.11 -43.68 17.51
CA SER A 387 12.58 -43.73 17.28
C SER A 387 13.16 -42.34 17.05
#